data_AF-A0A921ISE0-F1
#
_entry.id   AF-A0A921ISE0-F1
#
_cell.length_a   1.000
_cell.length_b   1.000
_cell.length_c   1.000
_cell.angle_alpha   90.00
_cell.angle_beta   90.00
_cell.angle_gamma   90.00
#
_symmetry.space_group_name_H-M   'P 1'
#
loop_
_entity.id
_entity.type
_entity.pdbx_description
1 polymer ?
#
loop_
_entity_poly.entity_id
_entity_poly.type
_entity_poly.pdbx_seq_one_letter_code
_entity_poly.pdbx_strand_id
1 'polypeptide(L)'
;MREDHIIYLDLDRYGFRLVKAPDQLEALIESALKTRGMRYLFIDEVQNVEGFEEVVNEFRAEGGVSIFITGSNSYLLSGELATKLTGRYVEFEVQTLSFREYREMKRFLGQAVDPNPAAELDRYILEGGFPKALDYPKMADKRAYVSSVIKEIFEKDIRRRVKVKNV
;
A
#
# COMPACT_ATOMS: atom_id res chain seq x y z
N MET A 1 2.75 0.17 -23.20
CA MET A 1 1.87 -0.88 -22.64
C MET A 1 0.48 -0.68 -23.21
N ARG A 2 -0.27 -1.75 -23.50
CA ARG A 2 -1.69 -1.62 -23.84
C ARG A 2 -2.49 -1.69 -22.53
N GLU A 3 -3.51 -0.84 -22.37
CA GLU A 3 -4.26 -0.71 -21.11
C GLU A 3 -5.01 -2.00 -20.73
N ASP A 4 -5.40 -2.81 -21.71
CA ASP A 4 -6.08 -4.10 -21.55
C ASP A 4 -5.18 -5.23 -20.99
N HIS A 5 -3.90 -4.95 -20.76
CA HIS A 5 -2.95 -5.86 -20.14
C HIS A 5 -2.67 -5.53 -18.67
N ILE A 6 -3.30 -4.48 -18.12
CA ILE A 6 -3.17 -4.08 -16.71
C ILE A 6 -4.42 -4.54 -15.95
N ILE A 7 -4.23 -5.44 -15.00
CA ILE A 7 -5.27 -5.95 -14.11
C ILE A 7 -5.02 -5.36 -12.72
N TYR A 8 -6.04 -4.72 -12.14
CA TYR A 8 -6.00 -4.18 -10.79
C TYR A 8 -7.10 -4.79 -9.94
N LEU A 9 -6.71 -5.49 -8.87
CA LEU A 9 -7.59 -6.15 -7.92
C LEU A 9 -7.42 -5.49 -6.54
N ASP A 10 -8.42 -4.73 -6.10
CA ASP A 10 -8.44 -4.15 -4.76
C ASP A 10 -9.31 -5.00 -3.84
N LEU A 11 -8.68 -5.77 -2.97
CA LEU A 11 -9.36 -6.75 -2.11
C LEU A 11 -10.16 -6.13 -0.97
N ASP A 12 -10.02 -4.82 -0.73
CA ASP A 12 -10.85 -4.05 0.21
C ASP A 12 -12.07 -3.39 -0.48
N ARG A 13 -12.12 -3.40 -1.81
CA ARG A 13 -13.24 -2.85 -2.58
C ARG A 13 -14.51 -3.71 -2.47
N TYR A 14 -15.66 -3.04 -2.48
CA TYR A 14 -16.97 -3.70 -2.59
C TYR A 14 -17.00 -4.65 -3.79
N GLY A 15 -17.42 -5.89 -3.57
CA GLY A 15 -17.39 -6.98 -4.56
C GLY A 15 -16.23 -7.96 -4.37
N PHE A 16 -15.07 -7.48 -3.90
CA PHE A 16 -13.89 -8.32 -3.66
C PHE A 16 -13.64 -8.63 -2.18
N ARG A 17 -14.30 -7.91 -1.26
CA ARG A 17 -14.23 -8.18 0.19
C ARG A 17 -14.56 -9.62 0.61
N LEU A 18 -15.31 -10.36 -0.22
CA LEU A 18 -15.68 -11.75 0.07
C LEU A 18 -14.62 -12.76 -0.37
N VAL A 19 -13.63 -12.32 -1.16
CA VAL A 19 -12.46 -13.10 -1.54
C VAL A 19 -11.54 -13.15 -0.33
N LYS A 20 -11.56 -14.27 0.37
CA LYS A 20 -10.83 -14.51 1.62
C LYS A 20 -9.98 -15.78 1.58
N ALA A 21 -10.24 -16.67 0.62
CA ALA A 21 -9.56 -17.96 0.49
C ALA A 21 -8.76 -18.06 -0.83
N PRO A 22 -7.74 -18.94 -0.91
CA PRO A 22 -6.87 -19.10 -2.08
C PRO A 22 -7.62 -19.39 -3.37
N ASP A 23 -8.56 -20.33 -3.34
CA ASP A 23 -9.38 -20.77 -4.48
C ASP A 23 -10.22 -19.62 -5.06
N GLN A 24 -10.71 -18.73 -4.20
CA GLN A 24 -11.47 -17.56 -4.62
C GLN A 24 -10.57 -16.52 -5.31
N LEU A 25 -9.34 -16.34 -4.82
CA LEU A 25 -8.37 -15.43 -5.41
C LEU A 25 -7.86 -15.97 -6.75
N GLU A 26 -7.58 -17.27 -6.83
CA GLU A 26 -7.20 -17.95 -8.06
C GLU A 26 -8.28 -17.75 -9.14
N ALA A 27 -9.53 -18.10 -8.84
CA ALA A 27 -10.64 -17.93 -9.77
C ALA A 27 -10.83 -16.46 -10.20
N LEU A 28 -10.62 -15.51 -9.28
CA LEU A 28 -10.68 -14.08 -9.60
C LEU A 28 -9.58 -13.70 -10.60
N ILE A 29 -8.34 -14.10 -10.35
CA ILE A 29 -7.19 -13.82 -11.23
C ILE A 29 -7.38 -14.47 -12.61
N GLU A 30 -7.75 -15.75 -12.66
CA GLU A 30 -8.01 -16.45 -13.93
C GLU A 30 -9.08 -15.74 -14.75
N SER A 31 -10.18 -15.33 -14.10
CA SER A 31 -11.26 -14.63 -14.77
C SER A 31 -10.84 -13.26 -15.32
N ALA A 32 -9.80 -12.64 -14.75
CA ALA A 32 -9.29 -11.34 -15.15
C ALA A 32 -8.22 -11.44 -16.26
N LEU A 33 -7.45 -12.53 -16.31
CA LEU A 33 -6.36 -12.75 -17.28
C LEU A 33 -6.87 -13.24 -18.65
N LYS A 34 -7.80 -12.50 -19.27
CA LYS A 34 -8.42 -12.88 -20.55
C LYS A 34 -7.55 -12.60 -21.79
N THR A 35 -6.52 -11.78 -21.66
CA THR A 35 -5.65 -11.36 -22.76
C THR A 35 -4.41 -12.25 -22.88
N ARG A 36 -3.84 -12.32 -24.09
CA ARG A 36 -2.60 -13.09 -24.36
C ARG A 36 -1.38 -12.16 -24.35
N GLY A 37 -0.23 -12.72 -23.98
CA GLY A 37 1.04 -11.97 -23.88
C GLY A 37 1.34 -11.53 -22.44
N MET A 38 2.34 -10.67 -22.28
CA MET A 38 2.73 -10.20 -20.94
C MET A 38 1.62 -9.34 -20.32
N ARG A 39 1.21 -9.69 -19.11
CA ARG A 39 0.18 -9.01 -18.31
C ARG A 39 0.78 -8.46 -17.03
N TYR A 40 0.17 -7.42 -16.48
CA TYR A 40 0.58 -6.79 -15.24
C TYR A 40 -0.56 -6.90 -14.24
N LEU A 41 -0.35 -7.68 -13.18
CA LEU A 41 -1.34 -7.94 -12.15
C LEU A 41 -0.97 -7.18 -10.89
N PHE A 42 -1.82 -6.25 -10.48
CA PHE A 42 -1.72 -5.50 -9.23
C PHE A 42 -2.77 -6.03 -8.27
N ILE A 43 -2.35 -6.47 -7.09
CA ILE A 43 -3.23 -6.94 -6.03
C ILE A 43 -3.03 -6.05 -4.81
N ASP A 44 -4.04 -5.26 -4.50
CA ASP A 44 -4.05 -4.36 -3.35
C ASP A 44 -4.58 -5.09 -2.11
N GLU A 45 -3.99 -4.81 -0.94
CA GLU A 45 -4.42 -5.34 0.35
C GLU A 45 -4.43 -6.88 0.41
N VAL A 46 -3.35 -7.50 -0.08
CA VAL A 46 -3.23 -8.95 -0.27
C VAL A 46 -3.41 -9.77 1.03
N GLN A 47 -3.12 -9.17 2.18
CA GLN A 47 -3.31 -9.77 3.50
C GLN A 47 -4.74 -10.12 3.85
N ASN A 48 -5.69 -9.61 3.07
CA ASN A 48 -7.10 -9.94 3.22
C ASN A 48 -7.44 -11.36 2.78
N VAL A 49 -6.56 -12.03 2.03
CA VAL A 49 -6.74 -13.41 1.57
C VAL A 49 -5.73 -14.30 2.29
N GLU A 50 -6.23 -15.28 3.02
CA GLU A 50 -5.37 -16.29 3.65
C GLU A 50 -4.78 -17.21 2.57
N GLY A 51 -3.49 -17.53 2.66
CA GLY A 51 -2.81 -18.42 1.71
C GLY A 51 -2.60 -17.83 0.31
N PHE A 52 -2.74 -16.51 0.14
CA PHE A 52 -2.52 -15.84 -1.14
C PHE A 52 -1.13 -16.13 -1.75
N GLU A 53 -0.14 -16.45 -0.92
CA GLU A 53 1.24 -16.66 -1.32
C GLU A 53 1.38 -17.85 -2.28
N GLU A 54 0.58 -18.91 -2.08
CA GLU A 54 0.56 -20.09 -2.93
C GLU A 54 0.07 -19.73 -4.34
N VAL A 55 -1.10 -19.06 -4.41
CA VAL A 55 -1.71 -18.59 -5.66
C VAL A 55 -0.77 -17.67 -6.44
N VAL A 56 -0.19 -16.67 -5.76
CA VAL A 56 0.76 -15.73 -6.41
C VAL A 56 2.00 -16.46 -6.92
N ASN A 57 2.50 -17.45 -6.18
CA ASN A 57 3.67 -18.24 -6.59
C ASN A 57 3.37 -19.07 -7.84
N GLU A 58 2.17 -19.63 -7.96
CA GLU A 58 1.72 -20.42 -9.11
C GLU A 58 1.65 -19.57 -10.38
N PHE A 59 0.92 -18.45 -10.36
CA PHE A 59 0.83 -17.54 -11.51
C PHE A 59 2.20 -16.98 -11.93
N ARG A 60 3.06 -16.65 -10.96
CA ARG A 60 4.43 -16.22 -11.26
C ARG A 60 5.22 -17.32 -11.97
N ALA A 61 5.07 -18.58 -11.54
CA ALA A 61 5.80 -19.72 -12.09
C ALA A 61 5.31 -20.10 -13.50
N GLU A 62 4.01 -19.97 -13.78
CA GLU A 62 3.44 -20.16 -15.13
C GLU A 62 4.01 -19.14 -16.13
N GLY A 63 4.29 -17.92 -15.66
CA GLY A 63 4.89 -16.86 -16.45
C GLY A 63 3.89 -16.10 -17.34
N GLY A 64 4.39 -15.11 -18.09
CA GLY A 64 3.52 -14.22 -18.87
C GLY A 64 2.67 -13.26 -18.02
N VAL A 65 2.96 -13.15 -16.71
CA VAL A 65 2.39 -12.15 -15.81
C VAL A 65 3.48 -11.58 -14.91
N SER A 66 3.52 -10.26 -14.78
CA SER A 66 4.31 -9.54 -13.78
C SER A 66 3.37 -9.15 -12.65
N ILE A 67 3.67 -9.59 -11.42
CA ILE A 67 2.78 -9.45 -10.27
C ILE A 67 3.34 -8.40 -9.30
N PHE A 68 2.47 -7.50 -8.86
CA PHE A 68 2.73 -6.47 -7.87
C PHE A 68 1.69 -6.62 -6.78
N ILE A 69 2.13 -6.66 -5.53
CA ILE A 69 1.25 -6.79 -4.38
C ILE A 69 1.49 -5.62 -3.43
N THR A 70 0.43 -5.18 -2.77
CA THR A 70 0.52 -4.28 -1.62
C THR A 70 -0.07 -4.97 -0.40
N GLY A 71 0.22 -4.43 0.76
CA GLY A 71 -0.41 -4.82 2.00
C GLY A 71 0.07 -3.96 3.14
N SER A 72 -0.60 -4.06 4.28
CA SER A 72 -0.21 -3.26 5.43
C SER A 72 1.15 -3.68 5.99
N ASN A 73 1.85 -2.71 6.56
CA ASN A 73 3.25 -2.87 6.98
C ASN A 73 3.40 -3.97 8.04
N SER A 74 2.42 -4.12 8.93
CA SER A 74 2.45 -5.15 9.98
C SER A 74 2.40 -6.59 9.45
N TYR A 75 1.77 -6.79 8.29
CA TYR A 75 1.62 -8.10 7.68
C TYR A 75 2.79 -8.44 6.76
N LEU A 76 3.20 -7.52 5.88
CA LEU A 76 4.34 -7.74 4.98
C LEU A 76 5.66 -7.89 5.75
N LEU A 77 5.86 -7.09 6.81
CA LEU A 77 7.06 -7.15 7.66
C LEU A 77 7.03 -8.26 8.74
N SER A 78 6.02 -9.14 8.73
CA SER A 78 5.88 -10.17 9.77
C SER A 78 6.97 -11.26 9.72
N GLY A 79 7.84 -11.26 8.70
CA GLY A 79 8.84 -12.29 8.46
C GLY A 79 8.25 -13.61 7.92
N GLU A 80 6.99 -13.91 8.23
CA GLU A 80 6.24 -15.05 7.70
C GLU A 80 5.96 -14.92 6.20
N LEU A 81 5.75 -13.70 5.70
CA LEU A 81 5.54 -13.45 4.28
C LEU A 81 6.82 -13.66 3.46
N ALA A 82 7.95 -13.23 4.03
CA ALA A 82 9.28 -13.41 3.44
C ALA A 82 9.66 -14.89 3.32
N THR A 83 9.31 -15.72 4.31
CA THR A 83 9.55 -17.17 4.27
C THR A 83 8.64 -17.88 3.27
N LYS A 84 7.36 -17.50 3.19
CA LYS A 84 6.38 -18.12 2.27
C LYS A 84 6.62 -17.79 0.80
N LEU A 85 7.09 -16.59 0.46
CA LEU A 85 7.46 -16.23 -0.92
C LEU A 85 8.87 -16.70 -1.32
N THR A 86 9.60 -17.38 -0.42
CA THR A 86 10.90 -18.03 -0.67
C THR A 86 11.98 -17.10 -1.26
N GLY A 87 11.93 -15.80 -0.96
CA GLY A 87 12.86 -14.80 -1.50
C GLY A 87 12.72 -14.49 -3.00
N ARG A 88 11.64 -14.96 -3.65
CA ARG A 88 11.37 -14.72 -5.09
C ARG A 88 10.49 -13.47 -5.29
N TYR A 89 10.81 -12.41 -4.57
CA TYR A 89 10.13 -11.12 -4.63
C TYR A 89 11.14 -9.98 -4.38
N VAL A 90 10.77 -8.77 -4.77
CA VAL A 90 11.50 -7.55 -4.43
C VAL A 90 10.58 -6.71 -3.56
N GLU A 91 11.05 -6.37 -2.36
CA GLU A 91 10.28 -5.59 -1.39
C GLU A 91 10.62 -4.11 -1.49
N PHE A 92 9.59 -3.27 -1.40
CA PHE A 92 9.73 -1.82 -1.35
C PHE A 92 8.94 -1.30 -0.15
N GLU A 93 9.63 -0.75 0.85
CA GLU A 93 8.98 -0.03 1.93
C GLU A 93 8.65 1.39 1.45
N VAL A 94 7.37 1.78 1.53
CA VAL A 94 6.91 3.12 1.16
C VAL A 94 6.78 3.96 2.42
N GLN A 95 7.68 4.94 2.58
CA GLN A 95 7.64 5.90 3.68
C GLN A 95 6.82 7.14 3.32
N THR A 96 6.48 7.93 4.34
CA THR A 96 5.99 9.30 4.12
C THR A 96 7.04 10.13 3.40
N LEU A 97 6.61 11.21 2.75
CA LEU A 97 7.50 12.13 2.03
C LEU A 97 8.63 12.59 2.96
N SER A 98 9.85 12.50 2.45
CA SER A 98 10.98 13.23 3.01
C SER A 98 10.76 14.74 2.91
N PHE A 99 11.51 15.54 3.67
CA PHE A 99 11.45 17.00 3.57
C PHE A 99 11.69 17.52 2.15
N ARG A 100 12.57 16.86 1.40
CA ARG A 100 12.83 17.19 -0.01
C ARG A 100 11.59 16.92 -0.86
N GLU A 101 11.01 15.73 -0.77
CA GLU A 101 9.83 15.34 -1.55
C GLU A 101 8.61 16.19 -1.17
N TYR A 102 8.45 16.56 0.10
CA TYR A 102 7.43 17.50 0.56
C TYR A 102 7.53 18.85 -0.17
N ARG A 103 8.73 19.43 -0.30
CA ARG A 103 8.95 20.68 -1.04
C ARG A 103 8.69 20.49 -2.54
N GLU A 104 9.11 19.37 -3.12
CA GLU A 104 8.88 19.05 -4.53
C GLU A 104 7.38 18.87 -4.82
N MET A 105 6.65 18.18 -3.94
CA MET A 105 5.22 17.98 -4.05
C MET A 105 4.45 19.29 -3.88
N LYS A 106 4.84 20.17 -2.96
CA LYS A 106 4.25 21.51 -2.86
C LYS A 106 4.39 22.29 -4.16
N ARG A 107 5.56 22.27 -4.80
CA ARG A 107 5.76 22.91 -6.12
C ARG A 107 4.87 22.28 -7.19
N PHE A 108 4.79 20.95 -7.21
CA PHE A 108 3.93 20.21 -8.14
C PHE A 108 2.44 20.59 -7.98
N LEU A 109 1.99 20.78 -6.75
CA LEU A 109 0.63 21.21 -6.41
C LEU A 109 0.40 22.73 -6.55
N GLY A 110 1.40 23.50 -7.01
CA GLY A 110 1.31 24.96 -7.14
C GLY A 110 1.26 25.71 -5.79
N GLN A 111 1.66 25.06 -4.70
CA GLN A 111 1.70 25.66 -3.36
C GLN A 111 3.01 26.41 -3.13
N ALA A 112 2.93 27.50 -2.36
CA ALA A 112 4.12 28.27 -1.98
C ALA A 112 5.04 27.47 -1.06
N VAL A 113 6.31 27.37 -1.45
CA VAL A 113 7.41 26.85 -0.62
C VAL A 113 8.12 28.05 0.00
N ASP A 114 8.27 28.05 1.32
CA ASP A 114 8.97 29.14 1.99
C ASP A 114 10.43 29.20 1.50
N PRO A 115 10.93 30.37 1.06
CA PRO A 115 12.31 30.50 0.61
C PRO A 115 13.32 30.29 1.75
N ASN A 116 12.91 30.47 3.01
CA ASN A 116 13.73 30.14 4.17
C ASN A 116 13.60 28.63 4.49
N PRO A 117 14.67 27.82 4.31
CA PRO A 117 14.60 26.38 4.54
C PRO A 117 14.28 25.99 5.98
N ALA A 118 14.68 26.80 6.96
CA ALA A 118 14.38 26.53 8.37
C ALA A 118 12.88 26.69 8.65
N ALA A 119 12.28 27.78 8.17
CA ALA A 119 10.84 28.01 8.31
C ALA A 119 10.02 26.94 7.56
N GLU A 120 10.48 26.50 6.39
CA GLU A 120 9.83 25.42 5.64
C GLU A 120 9.96 24.07 6.36
N LEU A 121 11.09 23.81 7.01
CA LEU A 121 11.31 22.60 7.80
C LEU A 121 10.41 22.58 9.04
N ASP A 122 10.26 23.71 9.73
CA ASP A 122 9.33 23.84 10.84
C ASP A 122 7.89 23.52 10.41
N ARG A 123 7.48 24.01 9.23
CA ARG A 123 6.18 23.66 8.65
C ARG A 123 6.07 22.16 8.39
N TYR A 124 7.07 21.55 7.75
CA TYR A 124 7.09 20.11 7.49
C TYR A 124 6.96 19.28 8.77
N ILE A 125 7.67 19.65 9.85
CA ILE A 125 7.56 18.97 11.14
C ILE A 125 6.14 19.06 11.72
N LEU A 126 5.48 20.21 11.56
CA LEU A 126 4.14 20.46 12.09
C LEU A 126 3.01 19.90 11.21
N GLU A 127 3.22 19.83 9.90
CA GLU A 127 2.27 19.33 8.90
C GLU A 127 2.36 17.82 8.72
N GLY A 128 3.54 17.24 8.96
CA GLY A 128 3.84 15.83 8.71
C GLY A 128 4.19 15.54 7.24
N GLY A 129 4.74 14.35 6.99
CA GLY A 129 5.17 13.92 5.66
C GLY A 129 4.10 13.21 4.82
N PHE A 130 2.85 13.10 5.29
CA PHE A 130 1.81 12.38 4.54
C PHE A 130 1.39 13.18 3.30
N PRO A 131 1.48 12.61 2.08
CA PRO A 131 1.19 13.34 0.83
C PRO A 131 -0.17 14.06 0.85
N LYS A 132 -1.22 13.34 1.24
CA LYS A 132 -2.60 13.85 1.30
C LYS A 132 -2.80 14.97 2.32
N ALA A 133 -1.89 15.15 3.29
CA ALA A 133 -1.95 16.31 4.18
C ALA A 133 -1.81 17.62 3.40
N LEU A 134 -1.09 17.63 2.27
CA LEU A 134 -0.93 18.81 1.43
C LEU A 134 -2.22 19.26 0.74
N ASP A 135 -3.22 18.39 0.59
CA ASP A 135 -4.50 18.75 -0.02
C ASP A 135 -5.35 19.69 0.88
N TYR A 136 -5.07 19.70 2.18
CA TYR A 136 -5.80 20.51 3.14
C TYR A 136 -5.15 21.89 3.30
N PRO A 137 -5.87 23.01 3.05
CA PRO A 137 -5.27 24.33 3.11
C PRO A 137 -5.00 24.81 4.54
N LYS A 138 -5.79 24.38 5.53
CA LYS A 138 -5.67 24.85 6.92
C LYS A 138 -4.85 23.88 7.76
N MET A 139 -3.96 24.41 8.59
CA MET A 139 -3.15 23.62 9.53
C MET A 139 -3.96 22.71 10.46
N ALA A 140 -5.14 23.16 10.91
CA ALA A 140 -6.01 22.35 11.75
C ALA A 140 -6.48 21.07 11.03
N ASP A 141 -6.87 21.19 9.77
CA ASP A 141 -7.36 20.08 8.94
C ASP A 141 -6.22 19.10 8.62
N LYS A 142 -5.02 19.63 8.29
CA LYS A 142 -3.80 18.82 8.11
C LYS A 142 -3.51 17.96 9.34
N ARG A 143 -3.49 18.57 10.53
CA ARG A 143 -3.22 17.87 11.79
C ARG A 143 -4.29 16.85 12.14
N ALA A 144 -5.56 17.18 11.93
CA ALA A 144 -6.66 16.25 12.15
C ALA A 144 -6.53 15.02 11.24
N TYR A 145 -6.22 15.23 9.95
CA TYR A 145 -5.95 14.15 9.01
C TYR A 145 -4.78 13.29 9.45
N VAL A 146 -3.60 13.86 9.68
CA VAL A 146 -2.41 13.11 10.11
C VAL A 146 -2.67 12.32 11.40
N SER A 147 -3.34 12.94 12.38
CA SER A 147 -3.70 12.27 13.63
C SER A 147 -4.65 11.09 13.40
N SER A 148 -5.60 11.22 12.47
CA SER A 148 -6.52 10.13 12.12
C SER A 148 -5.80 8.96 11.45
N VAL A 149 -4.88 9.24 10.52
CA VAL A 149 -4.07 8.22 9.85
C VAL A 149 -3.18 7.48 10.84
N ILE A 150 -2.47 8.20 11.71
CA ILE A 150 -1.63 7.58 12.75
C ILE A 150 -2.49 6.69 13.66
N LYS A 151 -3.67 7.16 14.07
CA LYS A 151 -4.60 6.36 14.89
C LYS A 151 -5.06 5.10 14.14
N GLU A 152 -5.38 5.22 12.86
CA GLU A 152 -5.81 4.08 12.05
C GLU A 152 -4.69 3.04 11.90
N ILE A 153 -3.46 3.47 11.61
CA ILE A 153 -2.28 2.59 11.59
C ILE A 153 -2.13 1.90 12.95
N PHE A 154 -2.22 2.63 14.06
CA PHE A 154 -2.10 2.03 15.39
C PHE A 154 -3.17 0.97 15.66
N GLU A 155 -4.44 1.25 15.35
CA GLU A 155 -5.54 0.32 15.58
C GLU A 155 -5.51 -0.89 14.64
N LYS A 156 -5.20 -0.69 13.35
CA LYS A 156 -5.17 -1.76 12.35
C LYS A 156 -3.92 -2.62 12.43
N ASP A 157 -2.74 -1.99 12.57
CA ASP A 157 -1.45 -2.65 12.40
C ASP A 157 -0.77 -3.06 13.71
N ILE A 158 -0.97 -2.29 14.80
CA ILE A 158 -0.27 -2.54 16.06
C ILE A 158 -1.15 -3.33 17.02
N ARG A 159 -2.40 -2.87 17.24
CA ARG A 159 -3.30 -3.47 18.23
C ARG A 159 -3.70 -4.92 17.91
N ARG A 160 -3.84 -5.27 16.63
CA ARG A 160 -4.13 -6.67 16.21
C ARG A 160 -3.01 -7.64 16.58
N ARG A 161 -1.76 -7.17 16.67
CA ARG A 161 -0.58 -7.99 16.99
C ARG A 161 -0.37 -8.13 18.49
N VAL A 162 -0.62 -7.07 19.25
CA VAL A 162 -0.59 -7.09 20.71
C VAL A 162 -1.92 -7.63 21.22
N LYS A 163 -2.12 -8.96 21.17
CA LYS A 163 -3.07 -9.60 22.09
C LYS A 163 -2.61 -9.23 23.49
N VAL A 164 -3.28 -8.26 24.11
CA VAL A 164 -3.05 -7.87 25.50
C VAL A 164 -3.22 -9.16 26.32
N LYS A 165 -2.09 -9.76 26.69
CA LYS A 165 -2.06 -10.76 27.76
C LYS A 165 -2.27 -9.96 29.02
N ASN A 166 -3.52 -9.84 29.46
CA ASN A 166 -3.81 -9.45 30.83
C ASN A 166 -3.04 -10.42 31.74
N VAL A 167 -2.19 -9.88 32.60
CA VAL A 167 -1.67 -10.57 33.79
C VAL A 167 -2.61 -10.23 34.94
#